data_AF-H3CIX2-F1
#
_entry.id   AF-H3CIX2-F1
#
_cell.length_a   1.000
_cell.length_b   1.000
_cell.length_c   1.000
_cell.angle_alpha   90.00
_cell.angle_beta   90.00
_cell.angle_gamma   90.00
#
_symmetry.space_group_name_H-M   'P 1'
#
loop_
_entity.id
_entity.type
_entity.pdbx_description
1 polymer ?
#
loop_
_entity_poly.entity_id
_entity_poly.type
_entity_poly.pdbx_seq_one_letter_code
_entity_poly.pdbx_strand_id
1 'polypeptide(L)'
;MQALEDLDYLAALDDDGNLSEVGIIMSELPLAPPLAKALIAACEYDCVDELLTVAAMLTAPTCFMTVEASRAEAALLHWRPFMHGEGDHLTLINVYKAFLEHNQDEAWCSAHFLHHAALRLAVAIRAELLEVMQRIELPVSPPAFGCQDNVTNIKRALISGFFLNV
;
A
#
# COMPACT_ATOMS: atom_id res chain seq x y z
N MET A 1 10.23 3.51 -24.92
CA MET A 1 9.12 2.77 -25.54
C MET A 1 8.40 1.93 -24.49
N GLN A 2 9.13 1.18 -23.65
CA GLN A 2 8.59 0.44 -22.50
C GLN A 2 7.57 1.21 -21.64
N ALA A 3 7.86 2.44 -21.21
CA ALA A 3 6.94 3.19 -20.34
C ALA A 3 5.56 3.49 -20.97
N LEU A 4 5.48 3.61 -22.30
CA LEU A 4 4.20 3.82 -22.99
C LEU A 4 3.41 2.52 -23.06
N GLU A 5 4.09 1.41 -23.35
CA GLU A 5 3.51 0.06 -23.37
C GLU A 5 3.02 -0.34 -21.97
N ASP A 6 3.75 -0.02 -20.91
CA ASP A 6 3.33 -0.29 -19.53
C ASP A 6 2.03 0.47 -19.18
N LEU A 7 1.90 1.72 -19.62
CA LEU A 7 0.68 2.52 -19.42
C LEU A 7 -0.49 2.00 -20.26
N ASP A 8 -0.23 1.55 -21.48
CA ASP A 8 -1.21 0.87 -22.34
C ASP A 8 -1.73 -0.41 -21.67
N TYR A 9 -0.84 -1.26 -21.16
CA TYR A 9 -1.22 -2.49 -20.43
C TYR A 9 -2.05 -2.20 -19.17
N LEU A 10 -1.81 -1.09 -18.48
CA LEU A 10 -2.60 -0.66 -17.32
C LEU A 10 -3.98 -0.09 -17.71
N ALA A 11 -4.29 -0.01 -19.01
CA ALA A 11 -5.43 0.67 -19.59
C ALA A 11 -5.48 2.17 -19.21
N ALA A 12 -4.32 2.79 -19.01
CA ALA A 12 -4.22 4.23 -18.75
C ALA A 12 -4.31 5.04 -20.05
N LEU A 13 -4.08 4.42 -21.20
CA LEU A 13 -4.20 5.03 -22.52
C LEU A 13 -5.37 4.41 -23.31
N ASP A 14 -5.94 5.18 -24.23
CA ASP A 14 -6.87 4.70 -25.25
C ASP A 14 -6.14 4.28 -26.55
N ASP A 15 -6.89 3.75 -27.52
CA ASP A 15 -6.35 3.25 -28.80
C ASP A 15 -5.62 4.34 -29.62
N ASP A 16 -5.91 5.61 -29.37
CA ASP A 16 -5.29 6.77 -30.01
C ASP A 16 -4.08 7.31 -29.21
N GLY A 17 -3.77 6.73 -28.04
CA GLY A 17 -2.67 7.11 -27.16
C GLY A 17 -2.96 8.29 -26.24
N ASN A 18 -4.22 8.70 -26.09
CA ASN A 18 -4.65 9.72 -25.11
C ASN A 18 -4.95 9.06 -23.76
N LEU A 19 -5.07 9.86 -22.69
CA LEU A 19 -5.45 9.33 -21.39
C LEU A 19 -6.90 8.80 -21.42
N SER A 20 -7.07 7.55 -21.01
CA SER A 20 -8.39 6.96 -20.74
C SER A 20 -9.00 7.55 -19.47
N GLU A 21 -10.26 7.24 -19.16
CA GLU A 21 -10.88 7.63 -17.88
C GLU A 21 -10.07 7.14 -16.67
N VAL A 22 -9.58 5.89 -16.73
CA VAL A 22 -8.71 5.32 -15.70
C VAL A 22 -7.37 6.05 -15.68
N GLY A 23 -6.81 6.39 -16.84
CA GLY A 23 -5.56 7.16 -16.93
C GLY A 23 -5.68 8.56 -16.32
N ILE A 24 -6.81 9.23 -16.52
CA ILE A 24 -7.12 10.54 -15.90
C ILE A 24 -7.13 10.39 -14.38
N ILE A 25 -7.86 9.41 -13.84
CA ILE A 25 -7.90 9.14 -12.39
C ILE A 25 -6.52 8.79 -11.85
N MET A 26 -5.76 7.93 -12.54
CA MET A 26 -4.40 7.56 -12.16
C MET A 26 -3.48 8.79 -12.07
N SER A 27 -3.65 9.77 -12.97
CA SER A 27 -2.81 10.98 -13.01
C SER A 27 -3.05 11.94 -11.83
N GLU A 28 -4.20 11.84 -11.16
CA GLU A 28 -4.50 12.63 -9.95
C GLU A 28 -3.85 12.05 -8.69
N LEU A 29 -3.46 10.76 -8.70
CA LEU A 29 -2.87 10.08 -7.56
C LEU A 29 -1.33 10.23 -7.58
N PRO A 30 -0.70 10.70 -6.50
CA PRO A 30 0.75 10.85 -6.42
C PRO A 30 1.46 9.49 -6.17
N LEU A 31 1.19 8.51 -7.03
CA LEU A 31 1.65 7.13 -6.93
C LEU A 31 2.28 6.66 -8.25
N ALA A 32 3.10 5.62 -8.17
CA ALA A 32 3.55 4.93 -9.38
C ALA A 32 2.34 4.30 -10.12
N PRO A 33 2.33 4.24 -11.47
CA PRO A 33 1.16 3.78 -12.22
C PRO A 33 0.60 2.41 -11.80
N PRO A 34 1.42 1.37 -11.55
CA PRO A 34 0.93 0.09 -11.02
C PRO A 34 0.16 0.23 -9.70
N LEU A 35 0.67 1.06 -8.79
CA LEU A 35 0.07 1.23 -7.47
C LEU A 35 -1.18 2.11 -7.52
N ALA A 36 -1.20 3.13 -8.38
CA ALA A 36 -2.39 3.92 -8.66
C ALA A 36 -3.51 3.03 -9.24
N LYS A 37 -3.18 2.17 -10.22
CA LYS A 37 -4.13 1.21 -10.80
C LYS A 37 -4.67 0.24 -9.75
N ALA A 38 -3.81 -0.29 -8.87
CA ALA A 38 -4.23 -1.17 -7.79
C ALA A 38 -5.17 -0.47 -6.78
N LEU A 39 -4.88 0.78 -6.43
CA LEU A 39 -5.72 1.57 -5.53
C LEU A 39 -7.09 1.89 -6.14
N ILE A 40 -7.14 2.20 -7.44
CA ILE A 40 -8.40 2.40 -8.17
C ILE A 40 -9.21 1.10 -8.19
N ALA A 41 -8.59 -0.03 -8.54
CA ALA A 41 -9.25 -1.32 -8.56
C ALA A 41 -9.77 -1.76 -7.17
N ALA A 42 -9.14 -1.30 -6.08
CA ALA A 42 -9.62 -1.56 -4.72
C ALA A 42 -11.05 -1.04 -4.49
N CYS A 43 -11.49 -0.03 -5.25
CA CYS A 43 -12.86 0.48 -5.24
C CYS A 43 -13.87 -0.57 -5.72
N GLU A 44 -13.48 -1.42 -6.68
CA GLU A 44 -14.33 -2.50 -7.23
C GLU A 44 -14.36 -3.73 -6.31
N TYR A 45 -13.32 -3.91 -5.49
CA TYR A 45 -13.15 -5.06 -4.60
C TYR A 45 -13.44 -4.76 -3.13
N ASP A 46 -13.96 -3.58 -2.81
CA ASP A 46 -14.31 -3.16 -1.43
C ASP A 46 -13.16 -3.30 -0.42
N CYS A 47 -11.91 -3.01 -0.83
CA CYS A 47 -10.71 -3.09 0.02
C CYS A 47 -9.86 -1.81 0.01
N VAL A 48 -10.51 -0.66 -0.17
CA VAL A 48 -9.85 0.65 -0.32
C VAL A 48 -9.07 1.05 0.92
N ASP A 49 -9.60 0.84 2.12
CA ASP A 49 -8.90 1.20 3.36
C ASP A 49 -7.56 0.45 3.51
N GLU A 50 -7.57 -0.84 3.20
CA GLU A 50 -6.36 -1.66 3.21
C GLU A 50 -5.39 -1.25 2.11
N LEU A 51 -5.86 -0.98 0.88
CA LEU A 51 -4.99 -0.56 -0.21
C LEU A 51 -4.43 0.85 -0.04
N LEU A 52 -5.15 1.77 0.62
CA LEU A 52 -4.60 3.07 1.06
C LEU A 52 -3.41 2.86 1.98
N THR A 53 -3.55 1.93 2.93
CA THR A 53 -2.49 1.59 3.88
C THR A 53 -1.28 0.96 3.17
N VAL A 54 -1.52 -0.02 2.28
CA VAL A 54 -0.45 -0.64 1.48
C VAL A 54 0.25 0.40 0.60
N ALA A 55 -0.50 1.25 -0.10
CA ALA A 55 0.07 2.26 -0.98
C ALA A 55 0.94 3.26 -0.22
N ALA A 56 0.50 3.70 0.95
CA ALA A 56 1.28 4.60 1.79
C ALA A 56 2.55 3.94 2.34
N MET A 57 2.46 2.69 2.79
CA MET A 57 3.59 1.92 3.32
C MET A 57 4.63 1.58 2.24
N LEU A 58 4.20 1.39 0.99
CA LEU A 58 5.10 1.16 -0.16
C LEU A 58 5.73 2.45 -0.69
N THR A 59 5.05 3.58 -0.54
CA THR A 59 5.53 4.89 -1.01
C THR A 59 6.50 5.52 0.00
N ALA A 60 6.29 5.30 1.30
CA ALA A 60 7.25 5.66 2.33
C ALA A 60 8.53 4.81 2.21
N PRO A 61 9.68 5.28 2.72
CA PRO A 61 10.86 4.44 2.88
C PRO A 61 10.54 3.18 3.70
N THR A 62 11.33 2.12 3.52
CA THR A 62 11.13 0.88 4.26
C THR A 62 11.02 1.13 5.78
N CYS A 63 9.96 0.59 6.37
CA CYS A 63 9.73 0.72 7.81
C CYS A 63 10.62 -0.21 8.63
N PHE A 64 11.17 -1.28 8.05
CA PHE A 64 12.05 -2.21 8.75
C PHE A 64 13.48 -1.67 8.81
N MET A 65 14.06 -1.62 10.01
CA MET A 65 15.45 -1.21 10.18
C MET A 65 16.41 -2.26 9.63
N THR A 66 17.49 -1.80 9.00
CA THR A 66 18.65 -2.66 8.76
C THR A 66 19.34 -2.91 10.09
N VAL A 67 19.44 -4.18 10.49
CA VAL A 67 20.02 -4.60 11.77
C VAL A 67 21.34 -5.32 11.57
N GLU A 68 22.28 -5.13 12.49
CA GLU A 68 23.52 -5.90 12.51
C GLU A 68 23.25 -7.39 12.74
N ALA A 69 24.15 -8.25 12.25
CA ALA A 69 24.01 -9.71 12.35
C ALA A 69 23.82 -10.20 13.80
N SER A 70 24.42 -9.51 14.78
CA SER A 70 24.29 -9.82 16.21
C SER A 70 22.88 -9.61 16.77
N ARG A 71 22.07 -8.75 16.13
CA ARG A 71 20.71 -8.39 16.55
C ARG A 71 19.63 -8.94 15.62
N ALA A 72 20.01 -9.65 14.56
CA ALA A 72 19.09 -10.17 13.56
C ALA A 72 18.04 -11.11 14.16
N GLU A 73 18.43 -12.03 15.06
CA GLU A 73 17.50 -12.97 15.69
C GLU A 73 16.48 -12.25 16.60
N ALA A 74 16.93 -11.24 17.34
CA ALA A 74 16.05 -10.40 18.15
C ALA A 74 15.05 -9.64 17.27
N ALA A 75 15.51 -9.02 16.19
CA ALA A 75 14.64 -8.31 15.25
C ALA A 75 13.57 -9.23 14.64
N LEU A 76 13.96 -10.43 14.20
CA LEU A 76 13.02 -11.44 13.68
C LEU A 76 11.97 -11.85 14.72
N LEU A 77 12.35 -11.99 15.99
CA LEU A 77 11.41 -12.30 17.06
C LEU A 77 10.37 -11.18 17.25
N HIS A 78 10.80 -9.92 17.13
CA HIS A 78 9.91 -8.75 17.22
C HIS A 78 9.06 -8.54 15.96
N TRP A 79 9.52 -8.96 14.78
CA TRP A 79 8.75 -8.85 13.53
C TRP A 79 7.75 -9.98 13.33
N ARG A 80 8.02 -11.17 13.89
CA ARG A 80 7.18 -12.36 13.74
C ARG A 80 5.70 -12.14 14.06
N PRO A 81 5.30 -11.37 15.09
CA PRO A 81 3.89 -11.05 15.35
C PRO A 81 3.21 -10.24 14.24
N PHE A 82 3.97 -9.47 13.45
CA PHE A 82 3.42 -8.70 12.33
C PHE A 82 3.28 -9.52 11.04
N MET A 83 4.05 -10.61 10.91
CA MET A 83 4.10 -11.40 9.68
C MET A 83 2.73 -11.99 9.37
N HIS A 84 2.21 -11.68 8.18
CA HIS A 84 0.98 -12.26 7.67
C HIS A 84 1.30 -13.44 6.75
N GLY A 85 0.69 -14.60 6.99
CA GLY A 85 0.98 -15.84 6.22
C GLY A 85 0.67 -15.75 4.72
N GLU A 86 -0.17 -14.79 4.34
CA GLU A 86 -0.61 -14.57 2.95
C GLU A 86 0.28 -13.58 2.17
N GLY A 87 1.33 -13.01 2.79
CA GLY A 87 2.36 -12.22 2.11
C GLY A 87 2.71 -10.87 2.75
N ASP A 88 3.77 -10.25 2.24
CA ASP A 88 4.39 -9.05 2.83
C ASP A 88 3.51 -7.79 2.78
N HIS A 89 2.68 -7.63 1.74
CA HIS A 89 1.74 -6.51 1.68
C HIS A 89 0.78 -6.50 2.87
N LEU A 90 0.34 -7.68 3.33
CA LEU A 90 -0.54 -7.81 4.48
C LEU A 90 0.24 -7.67 5.79
N THR A 91 1.52 -8.06 5.82
CA THR A 91 2.43 -7.73 6.92
C THR A 91 2.55 -6.21 7.09
N LEU A 92 2.65 -5.43 6.01
CA LEU A 92 2.70 -3.96 6.10
C LEU A 92 1.42 -3.37 6.72
N ILE A 93 0.25 -3.93 6.43
CA ILE A 93 -1.00 -3.53 7.09
C ILE A 93 -0.94 -3.81 8.60
N ASN A 94 -0.45 -5.00 9.00
CA ASN A 94 -0.27 -5.34 10.42
C ASN A 94 0.66 -4.38 11.13
N VAL A 95 1.82 -4.06 10.53
CA VAL A 95 2.79 -3.09 11.09
C VAL A 95 2.15 -1.72 11.25
N TYR A 96 1.44 -1.23 10.23
CA TYR A 96 0.77 0.07 10.28
C TYR A 96 -0.30 0.13 11.38
N LYS A 97 -1.15 -0.90 11.50
CA LYS A 97 -2.18 -0.98 12.54
C LYS A 97 -1.55 -1.02 13.94
N ALA A 98 -0.53 -1.85 14.15
CA ALA A 98 0.19 -1.91 15.42
C ALA A 98 0.83 -0.56 15.79
N PHE A 99 1.42 0.13 14.82
CA PHE A 99 1.99 1.47 15.04
C PHE A 99 0.93 2.48 15.51
N LEU A 100 -0.28 2.46 14.93
CA LEU A 100 -1.38 3.31 15.36
C LEU A 100 -1.92 2.91 16.74
N GLU A 101 -2.07 1.62 17.02
CA GLU A 101 -2.51 1.10 18.33
C GLU A 101 -1.56 1.51 19.46
N HIS A 102 -0.27 1.61 19.16
CA HIS A 102 0.75 2.12 20.07
C HIS A 102 0.93 3.65 20.01
N ASN A 103 -0.09 4.38 19.55
CA ASN A 103 -0.14 5.85 19.52
C ASN A 103 1.04 6.51 18.79
N GLN A 104 1.58 5.83 17.77
CA GLN A 104 2.72 6.31 16.99
C GLN A 104 3.99 6.57 17.82
N ASP A 105 4.18 5.76 18.88
CA ASP A 105 5.29 5.90 19.82
C ASP A 105 6.66 5.55 19.20
N GLU A 106 7.62 6.45 19.37
CA GLU A 106 9.00 6.30 18.87
C GLU A 106 9.77 5.24 19.65
N ALA A 107 9.53 5.14 20.96
CA ALA A 107 10.18 4.13 21.79
C ALA A 107 9.71 2.72 21.40
N TRP A 108 8.41 2.55 21.15
CA TRP A 108 7.85 1.32 20.60
C TRP A 108 8.47 0.94 19.25
N CYS A 109 8.58 1.88 18.30
CA CYS A 109 9.23 1.63 17.01
C CYS A 109 10.68 1.16 17.19
N SER A 110 11.44 1.83 18.05
CA SER A 110 12.83 1.50 18.34
C SER A 110 12.97 0.11 18.96
N ALA A 111 12.05 -0.28 19.86
CA ALA A 111 12.01 -1.61 20.47
C ALA A 111 11.67 -2.72 19.46
N HIS A 112 10.91 -2.41 18.41
CA HIS A 112 10.51 -3.35 17.35
C HIS A 112 11.39 -3.28 16.10
N PHE A 113 12.51 -2.56 16.14
CA PHE A 113 13.41 -2.39 15.00
C PHE A 113 12.70 -1.79 13.76
N LEU A 114 11.85 -0.79 14.00
CA LEU A 114 11.08 -0.07 12.98
C LEU A 114 11.49 1.40 12.91
N HIS A 115 11.60 1.94 11.70
CA HIS A 115 11.84 3.37 11.47
C HIS A 115 10.59 4.20 11.76
N HIS A 116 10.61 4.92 12.89
CA HIS A 116 9.52 5.83 13.29
C HIS A 116 9.21 6.89 12.22
N ALA A 117 10.26 7.53 11.68
CA ALA A 117 10.11 8.56 10.64
C ALA A 117 9.41 8.01 9.37
N ALA A 118 9.73 6.77 8.97
CA ALA A 118 9.10 6.13 7.83
C ALA A 118 7.61 5.85 8.08
N LEU A 119 7.26 5.34 9.27
CA LEU A 119 5.87 5.09 9.65
C LEU A 119 5.06 6.37 9.80
N ARG A 120 5.64 7.44 10.37
CA ARG A 120 5.01 8.77 10.43
C ARG A 120 4.75 9.33 9.04
N LEU A 121 5.69 9.16 8.11
CA LEU A 121 5.50 9.56 6.72
C LEU A 121 4.39 8.73 6.05
N ALA A 122 4.34 7.42 6.28
CA ALA A 122 3.25 6.58 5.77
C ALA A 122 1.87 7.04 6.31
N VAL A 123 1.77 7.49 7.57
CA VAL A 123 0.54 8.08 8.11
C VAL A 123 0.13 9.33 7.33
N ALA A 124 1.07 10.23 7.04
CA ALA A 124 0.81 11.45 6.27
C ALA A 124 0.39 11.13 4.83
N ILE A 125 1.14 10.27 4.14
CA ILE A 125 0.83 9.84 2.76
C ILE A 125 -0.56 9.20 2.70
N ARG A 126 -0.91 8.32 3.65
CA ARG A 126 -2.23 7.69 3.67
C ARG A 126 -3.36 8.73 3.79
N ALA A 127 -3.16 9.77 4.60
CA ALA A 127 -4.14 10.85 4.74
C ALA A 127 -4.27 11.66 3.45
N GLU A 128 -3.15 12.03 2.81
CA GLU A 128 -3.15 12.73 1.52
C GLU A 128 -3.83 11.91 0.41
N LEU A 129 -3.54 10.61 0.31
CA LEU A 129 -4.19 9.72 -0.66
C LEU A 129 -5.71 9.63 -0.43
N LEU A 130 -6.15 9.54 0.83
CA LEU A 130 -7.56 9.53 1.17
C LEU A 130 -8.23 10.86 0.78
N GLU A 131 -7.60 12.00 1.06
CA GLU A 131 -8.11 13.32 0.65
C GLU A 131 -8.22 13.44 -0.86
N VAL A 132 -7.23 12.94 -1.62
CA VAL A 132 -7.30 12.90 -3.08
C VAL A 132 -8.48 12.05 -3.54
N MET A 133 -8.61 10.81 -3.05
CA MET A 133 -9.73 9.92 -3.43
C MET A 133 -11.10 10.56 -3.15
N GLN A 134 -11.25 11.23 -2.01
CA GLN A 134 -12.48 11.95 -1.67
C GLN A 134 -12.72 13.15 -2.58
N ARG A 135 -11.67 13.91 -2.94
CA ARG A 135 -11.74 15.06 -3.84
C ARG A 135 -12.20 14.67 -5.25
N ILE A 136 -11.77 13.50 -5.74
CA ILE A 136 -12.16 12.97 -7.04
C ILE A 136 -13.35 12.00 -6.96
N GLU A 137 -14.06 11.98 -5.83
CA GLU A 137 -15.31 11.24 -5.61
C GLU A 137 -15.22 9.71 -5.81
N LEU A 138 -14.04 9.11 -5.57
CA LEU A 138 -13.91 7.66 -5.55
C LEU A 138 -14.52 7.07 -4.28
N PRO A 139 -15.20 5.90 -4.37
CA PRO A 139 -15.77 5.25 -3.20
C PRO A 139 -14.66 4.76 -2.27
N VAL A 140 -14.86 4.93 -0.97
CA VAL A 140 -13.94 4.45 0.07
C VAL A 140 -14.67 3.43 0.92
N SER A 141 -14.27 2.16 0.80
CA SER A 141 -14.83 1.08 1.61
C SER A 141 -14.38 1.18 3.08
N PRO A 142 -15.21 0.74 4.04
CA PRO A 142 -14.80 0.67 5.44
C PRO A 142 -13.74 -0.42 5.67
N PRO A 143 -12.97 -0.36 6.78
CA PRO A 143 -12.02 -1.41 7.16
C PRO A 143 -12.69 -2.78 7.27
N ALA A 144 -12.12 -3.78 6.61
CA ALA A 144 -12.56 -5.18 6.66
C ALA A 144 -11.40 -6.17 6.86
N PHE A 145 -10.18 -5.68 7.10
CA PHE A 145 -8.99 -6.50 7.25
C PHE A 145 -9.12 -7.60 8.30
N GLY A 146 -8.86 -8.84 7.86
CA GLY A 146 -8.86 -10.05 8.70
C GLY A 146 -9.83 -11.14 8.25
N CYS A 147 -10.80 -10.84 7.36
CA CYS A 147 -11.62 -11.88 6.74
C CYS A 147 -10.96 -12.45 5.47
N GLN A 148 -11.24 -13.72 5.17
CA GLN A 148 -10.65 -14.41 4.00
C GLN A 148 -11.03 -13.73 2.67
N ASP A 149 -12.25 -13.20 2.58
CA ASP A 149 -12.72 -12.48 1.39
C ASP A 149 -11.96 -11.17 1.19
N ASN A 150 -11.73 -10.38 2.25
CA ASN A 150 -10.95 -9.14 2.16
C ASN A 150 -9.49 -9.42 1.77
N VAL A 151 -8.86 -10.46 2.31
CA VAL A 151 -7.51 -10.89 1.87
C VAL A 151 -7.49 -11.19 0.37
N THR A 152 -8.51 -11.90 -0.13
CA THR A 152 -8.63 -12.22 -1.56
C THR A 152 -8.82 -10.96 -2.40
N ASN A 153 -9.63 -10.02 -1.92
CA ASN A 153 -9.91 -8.75 -2.59
C ASN A 153 -8.67 -7.86 -2.65
N ILE A 154 -7.88 -7.78 -1.58
CA ILE A 154 -6.58 -7.09 -1.58
C ILE A 154 -5.66 -7.68 -2.65
N LYS A 155 -5.57 -9.01 -2.74
CA LYS A 155 -4.73 -9.68 -3.76
C LYS A 155 -5.22 -9.40 -5.17
N ARG A 156 -6.54 -9.40 -5.41
CA ARG A 156 -7.12 -9.05 -6.72
C ARG A 156 -6.79 -7.60 -7.12
N ALA A 157 -6.94 -6.66 -6.19
CA ALA A 157 -6.57 -5.25 -6.42
C ALA A 157 -5.06 -5.08 -6.69
N LEU A 158 -4.20 -5.79 -5.96
CA LEU A 158 -2.76 -5.74 -6.22
C LEU A 158 -2.41 -6.31 -7.60
N ILE A 159 -3.00 -7.45 -7.98
CA ILE A 159 -2.73 -8.08 -9.29
C ILE A 159 -3.16 -7.17 -10.44
N SER A 160 -4.27 -6.43 -10.33
CA SER A 160 -4.69 -5.53 -11.41
C SER A 160 -3.71 -4.40 -11.72
N GLY A 161 -2.84 -4.06 -10.77
CA GLY A 161 -1.76 -3.07 -10.97
C GLY A 161 -0.40 -3.69 -11.25
N PHE A 162 -0.06 -4.80 -10.57
CA PHE A 162 1.29 -5.37 -10.57
C PHE A 162 1.45 -6.63 -11.44
N PHE A 163 0.48 -6.98 -12.30
CA PHE A 163 0.55 -8.18 -13.15
C PHE A 163 1.77 -8.26 -14.08
N LEU A 164 2.42 -7.12 -14.39
CA LEU A 164 3.67 -7.08 -15.17
C LEU A 164 4.90 -7.55 -14.37
N ASN A 165 4.79 -7.67 -13.05
CA ASN A 165 5.88 -8.03 -12.13
C ASN A 165 5.73 -9.45 -11.54
N VAL A 166 4.98 -10.32 -12.21
CA VAL A 166 4.72 -11.71 -11.78
C VAL A 166 5.77 -12.69 -12.31
#